data_AF-A0A238L1S6-F1
#
_entry.id   AF-A0A238L1S6-F1
#
_cell.length_a   1.000
_cell.length_b   1.000
_cell.length_c   1.000
_cell.angle_alpha   90.00
_cell.angle_beta   90.00
_cell.angle_gamma   90.00
#
_symmetry.space_group_name_H-M   'P 1'
#
loop_
_entity.id
_entity.type
_entity.pdbx_description
1 polymer ?
#
loop_
_entity_poly.entity_id
_entity_poly.type
_entity_poly.pdbx_seq_one_letter_code
_entity_poly.pdbx_strand_id
1 'polypeptide(L)'
;MNRKNQINLWYILLAVMGVVFIRDLWIQSQTIEAIPYSQFEAYLDQGAIKEVVIGSTKISGTFAIAQDGKTGFVTTPVTPELASRLSETGVTYSGAVENTWFSTLLSWVLPALFFVGIWMFALRRMGGGQGAGGLMSIGKSKARVYVESDTKVTFADVAGVDEAKAELQEVIDFLKNPREYGSLGARMPKGILLVGPPGTGKTLLARAVAGEAGVPFYSISGSEFVEMFVGVGAARVRDLFEQARQAAPAIIFID
;
A
#
# COMPACT_ATOMS: atom_id res chain seq x y z
N MET A 1 -13.95 -5.85 58.01
CA MET A 1 -13.71 -4.57 57.28
C MET A 1 -13.29 -4.88 55.85
N ASN A 2 -13.58 -3.95 54.93
CA ASN A 2 -13.10 -3.84 53.53
C ASN A 2 -14.05 -4.32 52.42
N ARG A 3 -15.09 -3.50 52.17
CA ARG A 3 -15.73 -3.38 50.86
C ARG A 3 -14.80 -2.50 50.00
N LYS A 4 -14.11 -3.10 49.03
CA LYS A 4 -13.32 -2.35 48.04
C LYS A 4 -14.32 -1.61 47.12
N ASN A 5 -14.44 -0.30 47.29
CA ASN A 5 -15.16 0.56 46.35
C ASN A 5 -14.39 0.57 45.02
N GLN A 6 -14.74 -0.32 44.11
CA GLN A 6 -14.35 -0.19 42.70
C GLN A 6 -15.12 1.00 42.15
N ILE A 7 -14.50 2.18 42.17
CA ILE A 7 -15.05 3.36 41.50
C ILE A 7 -15.07 3.02 40.01
N ASN A 8 -16.27 2.80 39.46
CA ASN A 8 -16.42 2.53 38.04
C ASN A 8 -15.83 3.70 37.25
N LEU A 9 -14.91 3.39 36.34
CA LEU A 9 -14.19 4.35 35.50
C LEU A 9 -15.13 5.39 34.86
N TRP A 10 -16.37 4.99 34.58
CA TRP A 10 -17.42 5.81 34.00
C TRP A 10 -17.84 7.01 34.88
N TYR A 11 -17.87 6.86 36.21
CA TYR A 11 -18.19 7.97 37.11
C TYR A 11 -17.06 9.00 37.16
N ILE A 12 -15.81 8.57 37.04
CA ILE A 12 -14.66 9.47 36.95
C ILE A 12 -14.73 10.25 35.63
N LEU A 13 -15.07 9.58 34.53
CA LEU A 13 -15.19 10.19 33.20
C LEU A 13 -16.33 11.22 33.15
N LEU A 14 -17.48 10.92 33.74
CA LEU A 14 -18.61 11.86 33.89
C LEU A 14 -18.27 13.05 34.79
N ALA A 15 -17.56 12.83 35.90
CA ALA A 15 -17.15 13.92 36.79
C ALA A 15 -16.16 14.87 36.10
N VAL A 16 -15.19 14.34 35.34
CA VAL A 16 -14.25 15.16 34.56
C VAL A 16 -14.98 15.96 33.49
N MET A 17 -15.90 15.33 32.74
CA MET A 17 -16.74 16.03 31.76
C MET A 17 -17.58 17.14 32.41
N GLY A 18 -18.18 16.89 33.58
CA GLY A 18 -18.97 17.86 34.33
C GLY A 18 -18.15 19.05 34.81
N VAL A 19 -16.93 18.82 35.32
CA VAL A 19 -16.02 19.90 35.75
C VAL A 19 -15.56 20.73 34.55
N VAL A 20 -15.27 20.11 33.41
CA VAL A 20 -14.93 20.84 32.17
C VAL A 20 -16.12 21.67 31.68
N PHE A 21 -17.34 21.14 31.74
CA PHE A 21 -18.54 21.85 31.33
C PHE A 21 -18.88 23.02 32.27
N ILE A 22 -18.78 22.83 33.59
CA ILE A 22 -18.98 23.91 34.57
C ILE A 22 -17.90 24.99 34.42
N ARG A 23 -16.66 24.59 34.14
CA ARG A 23 -15.57 25.53 33.84
C ARG A 23 -15.88 26.36 32.59
N ASP A 24 -16.36 25.74 31.52
CA ASP A 24 -16.73 26.46 30.29
C ASP A 24 -17.91 27.42 30.53
N LEU A 25 -18.91 27.01 31.32
CA LEU A 25 -20.02 27.89 31.71
C LEU A 25 -19.54 29.10 32.55
N TRP A 26 -18.53 28.93 33.41
CA TRP A 26 -17.97 30.03 34.22
C TRP A 26 -17.04 30.95 33.42
N ILE A 27 -16.34 30.43 32.41
CA ILE A 27 -15.50 31.24 31.51
C ILE A 27 -16.39 32.05 30.56
N GLN A 28 -17.55 31.52 30.16
CA GLN A 28 -18.50 32.22 29.30
C GLN A 28 -19.15 33.46 29.96
N SER A 29 -19.14 33.57 31.30
CA SER A 29 -19.58 34.78 32.00
C SER A 29 -18.56 35.92 32.03
N GLN A 30 -17.33 35.70 31.53
CA GLN A 30 -16.43 36.80 31.19
C GLN A 30 -16.82 37.34 29.81
N THR A 31 -17.81 38.21 29.82
CA THR A 31 -18.42 38.83 28.66
C THR A 31 -17.42 39.77 27.97
N ILE A 32 -16.73 39.25 26.97
CA ILE A 32 -15.93 40.03 26.03
C ILE A 32 -16.89 40.77 25.10
N GLU A 33 -16.76 42.09 25.01
CA GLU A 33 -17.47 42.90 24.03
C GLU A 33 -16.74 42.94 22.70
N ALA A 34 -17.42 42.60 21.60
CA ALA A 34 -16.89 42.86 20.27
C ALA A 34 -17.15 44.33 19.92
N ILE A 35 -16.10 45.16 19.94
CA ILE A 35 -16.19 46.59 19.60
C ILE A 35 -15.55 46.86 18.21
N PRO A 36 -16.11 47.77 17.41
CA PRO A 36 -15.44 48.28 16.21
C PRO A 36 -14.07 48.87 16.54
N TYR A 37 -13.12 48.76 15.62
CA TYR A 37 -11.75 49.28 15.80
C TYR A 37 -11.74 50.80 16.05
N SER A 38 -12.64 51.55 15.41
CA SER A 38 -12.83 52.97 15.66
C SER A 38 -13.27 53.30 17.10
N GLN A 39 -14.05 52.43 17.74
CA GLN A 39 -14.46 52.62 19.14
C GLN A 39 -13.32 52.25 20.09
N PHE A 40 -12.52 51.25 19.74
CA PHE A 40 -11.29 50.94 20.46
C PHE A 40 -10.33 52.14 20.49
N GLU A 41 -10.10 52.80 19.36
CA GLU A 41 -9.29 54.03 19.31
C GLU A 41 -9.87 55.14 20.20
N ALA A 42 -11.20 55.36 20.14
CA ALA A 42 -11.84 56.35 21.00
C ALA A 42 -11.67 56.05 22.50
N TYR A 43 -11.76 54.78 22.92
CA TYR A 43 -11.53 54.38 24.31
C TYR A 43 -10.06 54.44 24.72
N LEU A 44 -9.14 54.24 23.77
CA LEU A 44 -7.70 54.41 23.97
C LEU A 44 -7.37 55.89 24.24
N ASP A 45 -7.89 56.80 23.42
CA ASP A 45 -7.70 58.25 23.57
C ASP A 45 -8.30 58.81 24.85
N GLN A 46 -9.43 58.23 25.30
CA GLN A 46 -10.10 58.60 26.56
C GLN A 46 -9.43 58.00 27.81
N GLY A 47 -8.40 57.16 27.65
CA GLY A 47 -7.73 56.49 28.77
C GLY A 47 -8.60 55.44 29.50
N ALA A 48 -9.64 54.91 28.83
CA ALA A 48 -10.59 53.96 29.40
C ALA A 48 -10.10 52.50 29.39
N ILE A 49 -8.92 52.25 28.84
CA ILE A 49 -8.34 50.90 28.64
C ILE A 49 -7.23 50.64 29.67
N LYS A 50 -7.31 49.52 30.38
CA LYS A 50 -6.33 49.11 31.39
C LYS A 50 -5.18 48.31 30.80
N GLU A 51 -5.49 47.32 29.97
CA GLU A 51 -4.52 46.40 29.36
C GLU A 51 -4.95 46.05 27.94
N VAL A 52 -3.97 45.93 27.03
CA VAL A 52 -4.16 45.57 25.62
C VAL A 52 -3.17 44.48 25.23
N VAL A 53 -3.67 43.45 24.56
CA VAL A 53 -2.90 42.38 23.93
C VAL A 53 -3.19 42.42 22.42
N ILE A 54 -2.13 42.62 21.64
CA ILE A 54 -2.21 42.73 20.18
C ILE A 54 -1.82 41.38 19.57
N GLY A 55 -2.80 40.67 19.02
CA GLY A 55 -2.58 39.49 18.19
C GLY A 55 -2.58 39.81 16.70
N SER A 56 -2.18 38.84 15.87
CA SER A 56 -2.13 39.01 14.40
C SER A 56 -3.51 39.16 13.76
N THR A 57 -4.55 38.60 14.37
CA THR A 57 -5.92 38.60 13.82
C THR A 57 -6.94 39.30 14.71
N LYS A 58 -6.61 39.55 15.99
CA LYS A 58 -7.50 40.16 16.98
C LYS A 58 -6.69 40.93 18.01
N ILE A 59 -7.21 42.08 18.44
CA ILE A 59 -6.76 42.85 19.59
C ILE A 59 -7.74 42.55 20.72
N SER A 60 -7.26 42.18 21.89
CA SER A 60 -8.08 41.92 23.07
C SER A 60 -7.57 42.70 24.25
N GLY A 61 -8.44 43.15 25.14
CA GLY A 61 -8.02 43.88 26.32
C GLY A 61 -9.10 43.98 27.39
N THR A 62 -8.77 44.68 28.47
CA THR A 62 -9.71 44.94 29.57
C THR A 62 -9.90 46.43 29.78
N PHE A 63 -11.14 46.84 30.07
CA PHE A 63 -11.44 48.22 30.41
C PHE A 63 -11.02 48.56 31.85
N ALA A 64 -10.66 49.82 32.09
CA ALA A 64 -10.37 50.34 33.43
C ALA A 64 -11.63 50.47 34.29
N ILE A 65 -12.76 50.76 33.65
CA ILE A 65 -14.11 50.77 34.23
C ILE A 65 -14.97 49.90 33.32
N ALA A 66 -15.77 48.98 33.88
CA ALA A 66 -16.63 48.12 33.08
C ALA A 66 -17.59 48.97 32.24
N GLN A 67 -17.54 48.80 30.91
CA GLN A 67 -18.46 49.41 29.97
C GLN A 67 -19.57 48.39 29.69
N ASP A 68 -20.84 48.78 29.84
CA ASP A 68 -22.01 47.92 29.63
C ASP A 68 -21.98 46.57 30.37
N GLY A 69 -21.40 46.55 31.58
CA GLY A 69 -21.26 45.34 32.41
C GLY A 69 -20.18 44.37 31.93
N LYS A 70 -19.41 44.74 30.90
CA LYS A 70 -18.36 43.93 30.28
C LYS A 70 -16.99 44.46 30.69
N THR A 71 -16.13 43.56 31.14
CA THR A 71 -14.78 43.92 31.61
C THR A 71 -13.72 43.78 30.52
N GLY A 72 -14.05 43.10 29.42
CA GLY A 72 -13.12 42.82 28.33
C GLY A 72 -13.68 43.24 26.98
N PHE A 73 -12.79 43.53 26.04
CA PHE A 73 -13.15 43.81 24.65
C PHE A 73 -12.28 43.01 23.68
N VAL A 74 -12.81 42.79 22.48
CA VAL A 74 -12.09 42.25 21.33
C VAL A 74 -12.43 43.10 20.10
N THR A 75 -11.41 43.45 19.34
CA THR A 75 -11.55 44.13 18.05
C THR A 75 -10.62 43.52 17.01
N THR A 76 -10.88 43.75 15.72
CA THR A 76 -10.03 43.27 14.63
C THR A 76 -9.08 44.40 14.21
N PRO A 77 -7.76 44.17 14.16
CA PRO A 77 -6.80 45.21 13.78
C PRO A 77 -7.05 45.72 12.36
N VAL A 78 -6.81 47.02 12.16
CA VAL A 78 -6.80 47.70 10.86
C VAL A 78 -5.36 48.19 10.62
N THR A 79 -4.93 48.26 9.36
CA THR A 79 -3.58 48.74 9.05
C THR A 79 -3.43 50.22 9.44
N PRO A 80 -2.28 50.65 10.00
CA PRO A 80 -2.08 52.03 10.49
C PRO A 80 -2.35 53.12 9.43
N GLU A 81 -2.05 52.82 8.17
CA GLU A 81 -2.24 53.72 7.02
C GLU A 81 -3.72 53.96 6.69
N LEU A 82 -4.58 52.94 6.89
CA LEU A 82 -6.02 53.05 6.68
C LEU A 82 -6.71 53.61 7.92
N ALA A 83 -6.25 53.23 9.12
CA ALA A 83 -6.77 53.76 10.39
C ALA A 83 -6.66 55.29 10.45
N SER A 84 -5.48 55.84 10.15
CA SER A 84 -5.25 57.29 10.16
C SER A 84 -6.10 58.09 9.17
N ARG A 85 -6.44 57.51 8.00
CA ARG A 85 -7.33 58.16 7.02
C ARG A 85 -8.81 58.07 7.42
N LEU A 86 -9.19 56.97 8.07
CA LEU A 86 -10.58 56.72 8.47
C LEU A 86 -10.94 57.41 9.79
N SER A 87 -9.96 57.66 10.67
CA SER A 87 -10.17 58.45 11.90
C SER A 87 -10.58 59.90 11.59
N GLU A 88 -10.07 60.49 10.51
CA GLU A 88 -10.40 61.87 10.09
C GLU A 88 -11.83 62.04 9.58
N THR A 89 -12.46 60.94 9.14
CA THR A 89 -13.80 60.98 8.50
C THR A 89 -14.94 60.65 9.46
N GLY A 90 -14.64 60.26 10.71
CA GLY A 90 -15.64 59.99 11.75
C GLY A 90 -16.52 58.76 11.49
N VAL A 91 -16.13 57.88 10.56
CA VAL A 91 -16.88 56.67 10.20
C VAL A 91 -16.55 55.54 11.17
N THR A 92 -17.51 54.65 11.45
CA THR A 92 -17.23 53.43 12.21
C THR A 92 -16.57 52.38 11.31
N TYR A 93 -15.40 51.88 11.71
CA TYR A 93 -14.63 50.94 10.90
C TYR A 93 -14.00 49.83 11.75
N SER A 94 -13.82 48.66 11.15
CA SER A 94 -13.24 47.47 11.78
C SER A 94 -12.60 46.59 10.72
N GLY A 95 -11.55 45.86 11.09
CA GLY A 95 -10.99 44.82 10.22
C GLY A 95 -11.99 43.67 10.02
N ALA A 96 -11.99 43.07 8.83
CA ALA A 96 -12.70 41.84 8.55
C ALA A 96 -11.69 40.69 8.44
N VAL A 97 -11.90 39.61 9.20
CA VAL A 97 -11.14 38.36 9.05
C VAL A 97 -11.92 37.47 8.09
N GLU A 98 -11.41 37.27 6.88
CA GLU A 98 -11.99 36.29 5.96
C GLU A 98 -11.77 34.87 6.49
N ASN A 99 -12.86 34.16 6.80
CA ASN A 99 -12.81 32.78 7.25
C ASN A 99 -12.56 31.84 6.07
N THR A 100 -11.30 31.76 5.64
CA THR A 100 -10.87 30.84 4.57
C THR A 100 -10.79 29.39 5.01
N TRP A 101 -10.84 29.08 6.31
CA TRP A 101 -10.66 27.72 6.86
C TRP A 101 -11.57 26.66 6.22
N PHE A 102 -12.84 26.99 5.97
CA PHE A 102 -13.79 26.04 5.38
C PHE A 102 -13.48 25.80 3.90
N SER A 103 -13.10 26.86 3.17
CA SER A 103 -12.66 26.77 1.78
C SER A 103 -11.35 25.99 1.64
N THR A 104 -10.40 26.20 2.56
CA THR A 104 -9.11 25.48 2.62
C THR A 104 -9.32 23.99 2.92
N LEU A 105 -10.16 23.66 3.90
CA LEU A 105 -10.49 22.28 4.22
C LEU A 105 -11.18 21.58 3.04
N LEU A 106 -12.17 22.24 2.43
CA LEU A 106 -12.90 21.68 1.31
C LEU A 106 -12.01 21.47 0.08
N SER A 107 -11.06 22.38 -0.17
CA SER A 107 -10.11 22.30 -1.28
C SER A 107 -9.14 21.12 -1.17
N TRP A 108 -8.80 20.67 0.05
CA TRP A 108 -7.95 19.50 0.24
C TRP A 108 -8.75 18.19 0.34
N VAL A 109 -9.93 18.24 0.95
CA VAL A 109 -10.80 17.07 1.17
C VAL A 109 -11.46 16.61 -0.13
N LEU A 110 -11.89 17.53 -1.00
CA LEU A 110 -12.54 17.16 -2.28
C LEU A 110 -11.64 16.31 -3.20
N PRO A 111 -10.39 16.70 -3.49
CA PRO A 111 -9.47 15.87 -4.27
C PRO A 111 -9.18 14.52 -3.62
N ALA A 112 -8.96 14.49 -2.30
CA ALA A 112 -8.71 13.24 -1.58
C ALA A 112 -9.90 12.28 -1.70
N LEU A 113 -11.13 12.77 -1.52
CA LEU A 113 -12.35 11.97 -1.67
C LEU A 113 -12.54 11.48 -3.11
N PHE A 114 -12.20 12.29 -4.11
CA PHE A 114 -12.25 11.89 -5.51
C PHE A 114 -11.30 10.71 -5.81
N PHE A 115 -10.05 10.81 -5.38
CA PHE A 115 -9.07 9.73 -5.52
C PHE A 115 -9.48 8.47 -4.77
N VAL A 116 -9.95 8.62 -3.52
CA VAL A 116 -10.47 7.49 -2.72
C VAL A 116 -11.68 6.85 -3.40
N GLY A 117 -12.56 7.63 -4.00
CA GLY A 117 -13.71 7.15 -4.76
C GLY A 117 -13.30 6.32 -5.98
N ILE A 118 -12.35 6.82 -6.77
CA ILE A 118 -11.79 6.08 -7.92
C ILE A 118 -11.10 4.80 -7.44
N TRP A 119 -10.32 4.86 -6.37
CA TRP A 119 -9.60 3.71 -5.84
C TRP A 119 -10.57 2.65 -5.31
N MET A 120 -11.61 3.05 -4.58
CA MET A 120 -12.66 2.15 -4.13
C MET A 120 -13.45 1.54 -5.30
N PHE A 121 -13.74 2.32 -6.34
CA PHE A 121 -14.40 1.82 -7.53
C PHE A 121 -13.53 0.81 -8.29
N ALA A 122 -12.23 1.09 -8.43
CA ALA A 122 -11.26 0.19 -9.06
C ALA A 122 -11.10 -1.12 -8.26
N LEU A 123 -11.00 -1.03 -6.93
CA LEU A 123 -10.93 -2.20 -6.05
C LEU A 123 -12.22 -3.03 -6.10
N ARG A 124 -13.40 -2.39 -6.16
CA ARG A 124 -14.68 -3.11 -6.30
C ARG A 124 -14.80 -3.77 -7.67
N ARG A 125 -14.28 -3.15 -8.74
CA ARG A 125 -14.26 -3.73 -10.08
C ARG A 125 -13.27 -4.89 -10.21
N MET A 126 -12.14 -4.84 -9.50
CA MET A 126 -11.19 -5.96 -9.43
C MET A 126 -11.61 -7.07 -8.45
N GLY A 127 -12.34 -6.74 -7.37
CA GLY A 127 -12.78 -7.70 -6.36
C GLY A 127 -14.12 -8.38 -6.63
N GLY A 128 -14.90 -7.88 -7.60
CA GLY A 128 -16.23 -8.38 -7.95
C GLY A 128 -16.26 -9.67 -8.80
N GLY A 129 -15.10 -10.17 -9.23
CA GLY A 129 -14.95 -11.46 -9.88
C GLY A 129 -13.79 -12.21 -9.26
N GLN A 130 -14.07 -13.16 -8.36
CA GLN A 130 -13.12 -14.10 -7.75
C GLN A 130 -11.74 -13.50 -7.39
N GLY A 131 -11.59 -13.05 -6.14
CA GLY A 131 -10.31 -13.21 -5.45
C GLY A 131 -9.75 -11.98 -4.73
N ALA A 132 -10.12 -11.88 -3.46
CA ALA A 132 -9.19 -11.43 -2.41
C ALA A 132 -7.96 -12.37 -2.23
N GLY A 133 -7.78 -13.36 -3.12
CA GLY A 133 -6.63 -14.27 -3.17
C GLY A 133 -5.52 -13.85 -4.14
N GLY A 134 -5.66 -12.76 -4.91
CA GLY A 134 -4.66 -12.32 -5.87
C GLY A 134 -3.32 -11.90 -5.23
N LEU A 135 -3.39 -11.24 -4.07
CA LEU A 135 -2.19 -10.78 -3.32
C LEU A 135 -1.44 -11.94 -2.65
N MET A 136 -2.14 -13.02 -2.29
CA MET A 136 -1.55 -14.26 -1.77
C MET A 136 -0.97 -15.17 -2.87
N SER A 137 -1.14 -14.83 -4.16
CA SER A 137 -0.55 -15.58 -5.28
C SER A 137 0.81 -15.05 -5.75
N ILE A 138 1.28 -13.92 -5.20
CA ILE A 138 2.59 -13.32 -5.55
C ILE A 138 3.76 -14.25 -5.19
N GLY A 139 3.55 -15.24 -4.30
CA GLY A 139 4.56 -16.22 -3.90
C GLY A 139 4.54 -17.56 -4.63
N LYS A 140 3.53 -17.86 -5.48
CA LYS A 140 3.52 -19.08 -6.29
C LYS A 140 3.95 -18.72 -7.70
N SER A 141 5.12 -19.19 -8.11
CA SER A 141 5.66 -18.94 -9.44
C SER A 141 4.61 -19.35 -10.49
N LYS A 142 4.02 -18.38 -11.18
CA LYS A 142 3.23 -18.62 -12.40
C LYS A 142 4.17 -18.92 -13.58
N ALA A 143 5.18 -19.75 -13.36
CA ALA A 143 5.96 -20.28 -14.46
C ALA A 143 4.98 -21.07 -15.33
N ARG A 144 4.87 -20.67 -16.59
CA ARG A 144 4.22 -21.51 -17.61
C ARG A 144 5.13 -22.69 -17.83
N VAL A 145 5.11 -23.65 -16.91
CA VAL A 145 5.74 -24.94 -17.11
C VAL A 145 5.00 -25.57 -18.28
N TYR A 146 5.62 -25.56 -19.45
CA TYR A 146 5.07 -26.19 -20.64
C TYR A 146 5.18 -27.70 -20.43
N VAL A 147 4.11 -28.29 -19.90
CA VAL A 147 3.96 -29.74 -19.83
C VAL A 147 3.44 -30.20 -21.17
N GLU A 148 4.32 -30.76 -21.97
CA GLU A 148 3.91 -31.51 -23.15
C GLU A 148 3.70 -32.96 -22.73
N SER A 149 2.44 -33.30 -22.44
CA SER A 149 2.03 -34.65 -22.06
C SER A 149 1.93 -35.61 -23.26
N ASP A 150 2.01 -35.10 -24.49
CA ASP A 150 1.97 -35.88 -25.73
C ASP A 150 3.05 -35.37 -26.70
N THR A 151 4.30 -35.81 -26.48
CA THR A 151 5.43 -35.41 -27.32
C THR A 151 5.38 -36.21 -28.63
N LYS A 152 4.88 -35.60 -29.71
CA LYS A 152 4.71 -36.24 -31.03
C LYS A 152 6.01 -36.53 -31.80
N VAL A 153 7.16 -36.23 -31.21
CA VAL A 153 8.48 -36.34 -31.85
C VAL A 153 9.15 -37.62 -31.37
N THR A 154 9.72 -38.39 -32.29
CA THR A 154 10.36 -39.69 -32.04
C THR A 154 11.79 -39.72 -32.58
N PHE A 155 12.53 -40.81 -32.36
CA PHE A 155 13.90 -40.93 -32.91
C PHE A 155 13.94 -40.97 -34.43
N ALA A 156 12.81 -41.25 -35.09
CA ALA A 156 12.67 -41.16 -36.54
C ALA A 156 12.76 -39.72 -37.06
N ASP A 157 12.42 -38.73 -36.24
CA ASP A 157 12.39 -37.30 -36.61
C ASP A 157 13.75 -36.60 -36.42
N VAL A 158 14.73 -37.31 -35.84
CA VAL A 158 16.09 -36.81 -35.60
C VAL A 158 17.05 -37.52 -36.55
N ALA A 159 17.95 -36.80 -37.22
CA ALA A 159 18.90 -37.40 -38.17
C ALA A 159 20.36 -36.98 -37.88
N GLY A 160 21.32 -37.83 -38.24
CA GLY A 160 22.74 -37.50 -38.24
C GLY A 160 23.42 -37.48 -36.86
N VAL A 161 22.84 -38.14 -35.85
CA VAL A 161 23.35 -38.22 -34.47
C VAL A 161 23.21 -39.65 -33.92
N ASP A 162 23.68 -40.63 -34.68
CA ASP A 162 23.45 -42.05 -34.40
C ASP A 162 24.15 -42.52 -33.12
N GLU A 163 25.33 -41.97 -32.80
CA GLU A 163 26.05 -42.24 -31.56
C GLU A 163 25.26 -41.75 -30.34
N ALA A 164 24.76 -40.51 -30.39
CA ALA A 164 23.96 -39.94 -29.30
C ALA A 164 22.63 -40.66 -29.11
N LYS A 165 22.00 -41.12 -30.20
CA LYS A 165 20.81 -41.97 -30.13
C LYS A 165 21.09 -43.30 -29.45
N ALA A 166 22.22 -43.94 -29.75
CA ALA A 166 22.60 -45.21 -29.13
C ALA A 166 22.80 -45.06 -27.62
N GLU A 167 23.45 -43.99 -27.16
CA GLU A 167 23.61 -43.72 -25.71
C GLU A 167 22.27 -43.39 -25.04
N LEU A 168 21.39 -42.63 -25.71
CA LEU A 168 20.08 -42.26 -25.17
C LEU A 168 19.07 -43.41 -25.21
N GLN A 169 19.30 -44.45 -26.02
CA GLN A 169 18.46 -45.65 -26.04
C GLN A 169 18.45 -46.36 -24.67
N GLU A 170 19.60 -46.43 -24.00
CA GLU A 170 19.69 -47.03 -22.65
C GLU A 170 18.82 -46.26 -21.64
N VAL A 171 18.76 -44.93 -21.78
CA VAL A 171 17.94 -44.07 -20.92
C VAL A 171 16.45 -44.30 -21.17
N ILE A 172 16.06 -44.47 -22.44
CA ILE A 172 14.68 -44.78 -22.83
C ILE A 172 14.25 -46.14 -22.25
N ASP A 173 15.10 -47.15 -22.39
CA ASP A 173 14.80 -48.50 -21.91
C ASP A 173 14.62 -48.53 -20.39
N PHE A 174 15.44 -47.75 -19.66
CA PHE A 174 15.28 -47.58 -18.22
C PHE A 174 13.96 -46.87 -17.88
N LEU A 175 13.60 -45.80 -18.59
CA LEU A 175 12.35 -45.06 -18.35
C LEU A 175 11.11 -45.92 -18.58
N LYS A 176 11.16 -46.84 -19.56
CA LYS A 176 10.09 -47.81 -19.83
C LYS A 176 10.01 -48.91 -18.76
N ASN A 177 11.15 -49.42 -18.29
CA ASN A 177 11.20 -50.57 -17.38
C ASN A 177 12.01 -50.31 -16.08
N PRO A 178 11.67 -49.29 -15.27
CA PRO A 178 12.52 -48.85 -14.16
C PRO A 178 12.69 -49.90 -13.04
N ARG A 179 11.72 -50.80 -12.87
CA ARG A 179 11.78 -51.86 -11.84
C ARG A 179 12.78 -52.96 -12.18
N GLU A 180 12.81 -53.38 -13.45
CA GLU A 180 13.68 -54.46 -13.92
C GLU A 180 15.14 -54.03 -13.86
N TYR A 181 15.47 -52.87 -14.43
CA TYR A 181 16.82 -52.30 -14.37
C TYR A 181 17.27 -52.03 -12.93
N GLY A 182 16.38 -51.53 -12.07
CA GLY A 182 16.67 -51.34 -10.65
C GLY A 182 16.98 -52.63 -9.90
N SER A 183 16.32 -53.75 -10.25
CA SER A 183 16.56 -55.06 -9.63
C SER A 183 17.92 -55.66 -10.01
N LEU A 184 18.44 -55.31 -11.19
CA LEU A 184 19.77 -55.66 -11.68
C LEU A 184 20.88 -54.76 -11.09
N GLY A 185 20.51 -53.80 -10.23
CA GLY A 185 21.43 -52.84 -9.63
C GLY A 185 21.81 -51.67 -10.54
N ALA A 186 21.20 -51.54 -11.71
CA ALA A 186 21.44 -50.40 -12.60
C ALA A 186 20.94 -49.10 -11.97
N ARG A 187 21.72 -48.04 -12.11
CA ARG A 187 21.44 -46.71 -11.57
C ARG A 187 21.21 -45.74 -12.71
N MET A 188 20.02 -45.15 -12.76
CA MET A 188 19.70 -44.10 -13.72
C MET A 188 20.63 -42.88 -13.54
N PRO A 189 21.25 -42.38 -14.63
CA PRO A 189 21.92 -41.09 -14.61
C PRO A 189 20.96 -39.99 -14.16
N LYS A 190 21.38 -39.14 -13.22
CA LYS A 190 20.51 -38.08 -12.69
C LYS A 190 20.32 -36.90 -13.64
N GLY A 191 21.17 -36.77 -14.64
CA GLY A 191 21.14 -35.69 -15.62
C GLY A 191 22.10 -35.97 -16.76
N ILE A 192 21.77 -35.43 -17.93
CA ILE A 192 22.53 -35.57 -19.17
C ILE A 192 22.74 -34.16 -19.72
N LEU A 193 23.95 -33.83 -20.13
CA LEU A 193 24.29 -32.53 -20.71
C LEU A 193 24.52 -32.70 -22.22
N LEU A 194 23.63 -32.13 -23.03
CA LEU A 194 23.79 -32.10 -24.48
C LEU A 194 24.60 -30.86 -24.88
N VAL A 195 25.78 -31.06 -25.46
CA VAL A 195 26.68 -29.98 -25.89
C VAL A 195 26.80 -29.95 -27.41
N GLY A 196 26.76 -28.75 -27.99
CA GLY A 196 26.98 -28.55 -29.41
C GLY A 196 26.60 -27.15 -29.87
N PRO A 197 26.98 -26.75 -31.10
CA PRO A 197 26.58 -25.47 -31.69
C PRO A 197 25.07 -25.21 -31.65
N PRO A 198 24.61 -23.94 -31.69
CA PRO A 198 23.19 -23.64 -31.82
C PRO A 198 22.62 -24.27 -33.10
N GLY A 199 21.39 -24.77 -33.06
CA GLY A 199 20.72 -25.35 -34.22
C GLY A 199 21.02 -26.83 -34.52
N THR A 200 21.85 -27.52 -33.71
CA THR A 200 22.15 -28.96 -33.91
C THR A 200 21.08 -29.92 -33.38
N GLY A 201 19.86 -29.43 -33.11
CA GLY A 201 18.74 -30.29 -32.70
C GLY A 201 18.79 -30.82 -31.25
N LYS A 202 19.54 -30.21 -30.32
CA LYS A 202 19.59 -30.63 -28.90
C LYS A 202 18.20 -30.71 -28.26
N THR A 203 17.39 -29.66 -28.40
CA THR A 203 16.01 -29.60 -27.90
C THR A 203 15.11 -30.63 -28.61
N LEU A 204 15.35 -30.86 -29.90
CA LEU A 204 14.59 -31.85 -30.68
C LEU A 204 14.92 -33.28 -30.24
N LEU A 205 16.20 -33.58 -29.99
CA LEU A 205 16.65 -34.87 -29.48
C LEU A 205 16.09 -35.15 -28.08
N ALA A 206 16.09 -34.15 -27.18
CA ALA A 206 15.49 -34.30 -25.86
C ALA A 206 13.98 -34.57 -25.91
N ARG A 207 13.24 -33.91 -26.82
CA ARG A 207 11.82 -34.17 -27.09
C ARG A 207 11.62 -35.58 -27.65
N ALA A 208 12.48 -36.02 -28.55
CA ALA A 208 12.43 -37.34 -29.15
C ALA A 208 12.64 -38.47 -28.11
N VAL A 209 13.52 -38.27 -27.13
CA VAL A 209 13.70 -39.20 -26.00
C VAL A 209 12.42 -39.32 -25.18
N ALA A 210 11.75 -38.21 -24.90
CA ALA A 210 10.49 -38.22 -24.15
C ALA A 210 9.35 -38.89 -24.92
N GLY A 211 9.23 -38.62 -26.22
CA GLY A 211 8.26 -39.26 -27.09
C GLY A 211 8.49 -40.78 -27.23
N GLU A 212 9.74 -41.21 -27.40
CA GLU A 212 10.10 -42.63 -27.44
C GLU A 212 9.81 -43.35 -26.12
N ALA A 213 10.10 -42.69 -24.98
CA ALA A 213 9.82 -43.24 -23.65
C ALA A 213 8.33 -43.16 -23.25
N GLY A 214 7.53 -42.34 -23.94
CA GLY A 214 6.12 -42.11 -23.61
C GLY A 214 5.92 -41.44 -22.26
N VAL A 215 6.84 -40.55 -21.87
CA VAL A 215 6.83 -39.87 -20.56
C VAL A 215 6.59 -38.37 -20.71
N PRO A 216 6.00 -37.68 -19.72
CA PRO A 216 5.81 -36.24 -19.76
C PRO A 216 7.12 -35.48 -19.95
N PHE A 217 7.10 -34.48 -20.85
CA PHE A 217 8.23 -33.61 -21.12
C PHE A 217 8.00 -32.21 -20.53
N TYR A 218 8.86 -31.84 -19.57
CA TYR A 218 8.88 -30.53 -18.92
C TYR A 218 10.00 -29.69 -19.51
N SER A 219 9.68 -28.56 -20.17
CA SER A 219 10.70 -27.67 -20.75
C SER A 219 10.73 -26.32 -20.03
N ILE A 220 11.92 -25.83 -19.71
CA ILE A 220 12.17 -24.50 -19.18
C ILE A 220 13.46 -23.92 -19.76
N SER A 221 13.51 -22.61 -20.02
CA SER A 221 14.79 -21.98 -20.39
C SER A 221 15.59 -21.59 -19.15
N GLY A 222 16.90 -21.81 -19.17
CA GLY A 222 17.84 -21.39 -18.14
C GLY A 222 17.80 -19.88 -17.87
N SER A 223 17.48 -19.08 -18.89
CA SER A 223 17.29 -17.63 -18.77
C SER A 223 16.16 -17.25 -17.81
N GLU A 224 15.15 -18.12 -17.64
CA GLU A 224 14.03 -17.90 -16.74
C GLU A 224 14.40 -17.97 -15.25
N PHE A 225 15.56 -18.52 -14.92
CA PHE A 225 16.04 -18.57 -13.54
C PHE A 225 16.77 -17.31 -13.10
N VAL A 226 17.14 -16.43 -14.04
CA VAL A 226 17.86 -15.19 -13.78
C VAL A 226 16.86 -14.04 -13.74
N GLU A 227 16.45 -13.66 -12.54
CA GLU A 227 15.49 -12.57 -12.32
C GLU A 227 16.02 -11.51 -11.35
N MET A 228 15.46 -10.30 -11.43
CA MET A 228 15.82 -9.17 -10.55
C MET A 228 15.45 -9.41 -9.07
N PHE A 229 14.55 -10.37 -8.80
CA PHE A 229 14.04 -10.65 -7.46
C PHE A 229 14.72 -11.88 -6.86
N VAL A 230 15.39 -11.66 -5.72
CA VAL A 230 16.09 -12.71 -4.97
C VAL A 230 15.11 -13.81 -4.55
N GLY A 231 15.47 -15.07 -4.79
CA GLY A 231 14.73 -16.24 -4.32
C GLY A 231 13.60 -16.73 -5.24
N VAL A 232 13.15 -15.93 -6.22
CA VAL A 232 12.09 -16.34 -7.16
C VAL A 232 12.57 -17.46 -8.09
N GLY A 233 13.79 -17.35 -8.63
CA GLY A 233 14.39 -18.40 -9.46
C GLY A 233 14.56 -19.73 -8.71
N ALA A 234 15.02 -19.69 -7.45
CA ALA A 234 15.19 -20.88 -6.62
C ALA A 234 13.86 -21.56 -6.28
N ALA A 235 12.79 -20.79 -6.03
CA ALA A 235 11.45 -21.34 -5.83
C ALA A 235 10.95 -22.06 -7.09
N ARG A 236 11.17 -21.48 -8.28
CA ARG A 236 10.77 -22.09 -9.57
C ARG A 236 11.46 -23.43 -9.82
N VAL A 237 12.76 -23.54 -9.52
CA VAL A 237 13.48 -24.82 -9.62
C VAL A 237 12.83 -25.86 -8.71
N ARG A 238 12.53 -25.52 -7.46
CA ARG A 238 11.87 -26.48 -6.55
C ARG A 238 10.49 -26.92 -7.07
N ASP A 239 9.66 -25.96 -7.44
CA ASP A 239 8.30 -26.21 -7.94
C ASP A 239 8.31 -27.11 -9.19
N LEU A 240 9.25 -26.87 -10.12
CA LEU A 240 9.43 -27.69 -11.32
C LEU A 240 9.76 -29.15 -10.97
N PHE A 241 10.73 -29.36 -10.07
CA PHE A 241 11.13 -30.71 -9.65
C PHE A 241 10.03 -31.41 -8.83
N GLU A 242 9.24 -30.68 -8.03
CA GLU A 242 8.09 -31.23 -7.33
C GLU A 242 6.99 -31.70 -8.29
N GLN A 243 6.66 -30.89 -9.30
CA GLN A 243 5.67 -31.25 -10.32
C GLN A 243 6.12 -32.46 -11.14
N ALA A 244 7.37 -32.49 -11.59
CA ALA A 244 7.91 -33.61 -12.35
C ALA A 244 7.95 -34.92 -11.51
N ARG A 245 8.21 -34.83 -10.20
CA ARG A 245 8.17 -35.98 -9.29
C ARG A 245 6.75 -36.54 -9.14
N GLN A 246 5.72 -35.70 -9.16
CA GLN A 246 4.32 -36.14 -9.12
C GLN A 246 3.89 -36.86 -10.41
N ALA A 247 4.49 -36.51 -11.54
CA ALA A 247 4.24 -37.13 -12.85
C ALA A 247 5.29 -38.20 -13.23
N ALA A 248 6.06 -38.71 -12.27
CA ALA A 248 7.15 -39.65 -12.55
C ALA A 248 6.63 -41.00 -13.13
N PRO A 249 7.34 -41.60 -14.10
CA PRO A 249 8.59 -41.14 -14.73
C PRO A 249 8.37 -39.96 -15.68
N ALA A 250 9.27 -38.96 -15.64
CA ALA A 250 9.18 -37.74 -16.45
C ALA A 250 10.58 -37.20 -16.81
N ILE A 251 10.67 -36.41 -17.88
CA ILE A 251 11.91 -35.74 -18.31
C ILE A 251 11.79 -34.24 -18.08
N ILE A 252 12.83 -33.66 -17.46
CA ILE A 252 12.99 -32.21 -17.32
C ILE A 252 14.11 -31.76 -18.25
N PHE A 253 13.79 -30.86 -19.17
CA PHE A 253 14.74 -30.23 -20.08
C PHE A 253 14.94 -28.77 -19.71
N ILE A 254 16.21 -28.39 -19.53
CA ILE A 254 16.65 -27.04 -19.22
C ILE A 254 17.50 -26.54 -20.39
N ASP A 255 17.00 -25.55 -21.13
CA ASP A 255 17.67 -24.94 -22.30
C ASP A 255 18.46 -23.68 -21.95
#